data_AF-K6VTD3-F1
#
_entry.id   AF-K6VTD3-F1
#
_cell.length_a   1.000
_cell.length_b   1.000
_cell.length_c   1.000
_cell.angle_alpha   90.00
_cell.angle_beta   90.00
_cell.angle_gamma   90.00
#
_symmetry.space_group_name_H-M   'P 1'
#
loop_
_entity.id
_entity.type
_entity.pdbx_description
1 polymer ?
#
loop_
_entity_poly.entity_id
_entity_poly.type
_entity_poly.pdbx_seq_one_letter_code
_entity_poly.pdbx_strand_id
1 'polypeptide(L)'
;MVARVCVGVLAGVLVVLPVSAASATVGAVPVVGASEAEQRAALEEQMRVAAAAKRGVARELSWWITGLGVDRSVGVSRGAGVKVCVIDSGVDATHQDLVGVRFEGGTDVSGRGGPGGLKPQTAHGTGMAAFIAGRG
;
A
#
# COMPACT_ATOMS: atom_id res chain seq x y z
N MET A 1 45.90 3.74 -8.64
CA MET A 1 45.73 2.78 -7.54
C MET A 1 44.23 2.68 -7.28
N VAL A 2 43.56 1.61 -7.74
CA VAL A 2 42.10 1.48 -7.60
C VAL A 2 41.82 0.10 -7.01
N ALA A 3 41.32 0.07 -5.78
CA ALA A 3 40.89 -1.15 -5.11
C ALA A 3 39.43 -1.45 -5.48
N ARG A 4 39.15 -2.71 -5.82
CA ARG A 4 37.79 -3.24 -5.98
C ARG A 4 37.40 -3.99 -4.70
N VAL A 5 36.21 -3.72 -4.19
CA VAL A 5 35.60 -4.44 -3.06
C VAL A 5 34.50 -5.34 -3.60
N CYS A 6 34.55 -6.62 -3.25
CA CYS A 6 33.47 -7.59 -3.48
C CYS A 6 32.66 -7.74 -2.20
N VAL A 7 31.33 -7.60 -2.28
CA VAL A 7 30.40 -7.94 -1.21
C VAL A 7 29.69 -9.23 -1.59
N GLY A 8 29.92 -10.29 -0.83
CA GLY A 8 29.13 -11.52 -0.89
C GLY A 8 28.20 -11.59 0.31
N VAL A 9 26.90 -11.71 0.08
CA VAL A 9 25.91 -11.99 1.13
C VAL A 9 25.77 -13.51 1.23
N LEU A 10 26.28 -14.09 2.31
CA LEU A 10 26.01 -15.47 2.70
C LEU A 10 24.67 -15.50 3.45
N ALA A 11 23.60 -15.84 2.75
CA ALA A 11 22.32 -16.18 3.36
C ALA A 11 22.41 -17.62 3.92
N GLY A 12 23.00 -17.76 5.10
CA GLY A 12 22.97 -18.99 5.90
C GLY A 12 22.63 -18.63 7.33
N VAL A 13 21.37 -18.86 7.73
CA VAL A 13 20.94 -18.74 9.12
C VAL A 13 21.67 -19.80 9.93
N LEU A 14 22.66 -19.40 10.74
CA LEU A 14 23.27 -20.26 11.74
C LEU A 14 22.34 -20.35 12.95
N VAL A 15 21.43 -21.32 12.94
CA VAL A 15 20.70 -21.70 14.15
C VAL A 15 21.63 -22.56 15.00
N VAL A 16 22.18 -21.99 16.06
CA VAL A 16 22.87 -22.76 17.11
C VAL A 16 21.82 -23.19 18.14
N LEU A 17 21.51 -24.48 18.19
CA LEU A 17 20.83 -25.12 19.31
C LEU A 17 21.78 -26.13 19.97
N PRO A 18 21.68 -26.37 21.29
CA PRO A 18 22.54 -27.32 21.98
C PRO A 18 22.20 -28.75 21.53
N VAL A 19 23.20 -29.46 21.04
CA VAL A 19 23.14 -30.89 20.73
C VAL A 19 22.88 -31.67 22.01
N SER A 20 21.72 -32.30 22.13
CA SER A 20 21.52 -33.43 23.01
C SER A 20 21.23 -34.65 22.14
N ALA A 21 22.13 -35.63 22.18
CA ALA A 21 22.06 -36.83 21.37
C ALA A 21 20.97 -37.77 21.89
N ALA A 22 19.89 -37.92 21.13
CA ALA A 22 18.96 -39.03 21.25
C ALA A 22 18.68 -39.57 19.85
N SER A 23 19.23 -40.74 19.55
CA SER A 23 19.06 -41.43 18.29
C SER A 23 17.64 -42.01 18.24
N ALA A 24 16.76 -41.37 17.50
CA ALA A 24 15.50 -41.94 17.05
C ALA A 24 15.57 -42.01 15.52
N THR A 25 15.40 -43.20 14.97
CA THR A 25 15.25 -43.43 13.53
C THR A 25 13.98 -42.74 13.05
N VAL A 26 14.09 -41.46 12.70
CA VAL A 26 13.06 -40.73 11.97
C VAL A 26 13.07 -41.28 10.55
N GLY A 27 12.06 -42.10 10.23
CA GLY A 27 11.73 -42.39 8.84
C GLY A 27 11.57 -41.06 8.12
N ALA A 28 12.27 -40.91 6.99
CA ALA A 28 12.23 -39.73 6.16
C ALA A 28 10.81 -39.56 5.60
N VAL A 29 9.95 -38.88 6.36
CA VAL A 29 8.76 -38.24 5.80
C VAL A 29 9.33 -37.17 4.87
N PRO A 30 9.06 -37.22 3.56
CA PRO A 30 9.47 -36.14 2.68
C PRO A 30 8.81 -34.87 3.22
N VAL A 31 9.62 -33.91 3.64
CA VAL A 31 9.17 -32.53 3.77
C VAL A 31 8.78 -32.12 2.36
N VAL A 32 7.51 -32.30 2.02
CA VAL A 32 6.93 -31.74 0.80
C VAL A 32 7.07 -30.24 0.99
N GLY A 33 8.12 -29.67 0.39
CA GLY A 33 8.29 -28.23 0.35
C GLY A 33 7.03 -27.67 -0.31
N ALA A 34 6.41 -26.67 0.34
CA ALA A 34 5.31 -25.94 -0.26
C ALA A 34 5.71 -25.56 -1.69
N SER A 35 4.87 -25.92 -2.65
CA SER A 35 5.08 -25.60 -4.06
C SER A 35 5.33 -24.09 -4.21
N GLU A 36 6.04 -23.69 -5.27
CA GLU A 36 6.25 -22.26 -5.54
C GLU A 36 4.93 -21.48 -5.60
N ALA A 37 3.83 -22.14 -5.99
CA ALA A 37 2.49 -21.56 -5.98
C ALA A 37 1.97 -21.30 -4.56
N GLU A 38 2.15 -22.23 -3.63
CA GLU A 38 1.77 -22.06 -2.21
C GLU A 38 2.63 -20.99 -1.52
N GLN A 39 3.92 -20.95 -1.85
CA GLN A 39 4.84 -19.92 -1.34
C GLN A 39 4.47 -18.52 -1.86
N ARG A 40 4.08 -18.39 -3.13
CA ARG A 40 3.59 -17.12 -3.71
C ARG A 40 2.27 -16.71 -3.08
N ALA A 41 1.32 -17.63 -2.94
CA ALA A 41 0.04 -17.34 -2.29
C ALA A 41 0.22 -16.91 -0.82
N ALA A 42 1.12 -17.56 -0.09
CA ALA A 42 1.45 -17.18 1.28
C ALA A 42 2.08 -15.78 1.35
N LEU A 43 2.98 -15.44 0.43
CA LEU A 43 3.59 -14.11 0.35
C LEU A 43 2.56 -13.03 0.00
N GLU A 44 1.68 -13.29 -0.97
CA GLU A 44 0.61 -12.36 -1.36
C GLU A 44 -0.33 -12.07 -0.19
N GLU A 45 -0.73 -13.09 0.55
CA GLU A 45 -1.57 -12.92 1.74
C GLU A 45 -0.83 -12.13 2.83
N GLN A 46 0.45 -12.43 3.09
CA GLN A 46 1.27 -11.67 4.03
C GLN A 46 1.36 -10.19 3.64
N MET A 47 1.55 -9.88 2.35
CA MET A 47 1.59 -8.51 1.84
C MET A 47 0.23 -7.81 1.99
N ARG A 48 -0.87 -8.51 1.75
CA ARG A 48 -2.23 -7.96 1.95
C ARG A 48 -2.49 -7.60 3.40
N VAL A 49 -2.10 -8.48 4.34
CA VAL A 49 -2.22 -8.23 5.79
C VAL A 49 -1.35 -7.06 6.22
N ALA A 50 -0.10 -6.99 5.76
CA ALA A 50 0.80 -5.87 6.05
C ALA A 50 0.24 -4.52 5.52
N ALA A 51 -0.31 -4.52 4.30
CA ALA A 51 -0.94 -3.33 3.74
C ALA A 51 -2.18 -2.89 4.53
N ALA A 52 -3.00 -3.84 4.99
CA ALA A 52 -4.15 -3.56 5.83
C ALA A 52 -3.73 -2.96 7.19
N ALA A 53 -2.69 -3.52 7.82
CA ALA A 53 -2.14 -2.98 9.07
C ALA A 53 -1.63 -1.53 8.89
N LYS A 54 -0.93 -1.25 7.79
CA LYS A 54 -0.45 0.10 7.47
C LYS A 54 -1.59 1.11 7.32
N ARG A 55 -2.67 0.75 6.61
CA ARG A 55 -3.87 1.60 6.49
C ARG A 55 -4.56 1.82 7.84
N GLY A 56 -4.58 0.79 8.69
CA GLY A 56 -5.07 0.89 10.07
C GLY A 56 -4.35 1.98 10.87
N VAL A 57 -3.01 1.98 10.85
CA VAL A 57 -2.21 3.02 11.52
C VAL A 57 -2.49 4.41 10.96
N ALA A 58 -2.56 4.57 9.63
CA ALA A 58 -2.88 5.86 9.01
C ALA A 58 -4.26 6.38 9.45
N ARG A 59 -5.25 5.49 9.57
CA ARG A 59 -6.59 5.82 10.06
C ARG A 59 -6.58 6.24 11.53
N GLU A 60 -5.84 5.54 12.39
CA GLU A 60 -5.72 5.88 13.82
C GLU A 60 -5.06 7.24 14.04
N LEU A 61 -4.07 7.61 13.22
CA LEU A 61 -3.38 8.90 13.30
C LEU A 61 -4.17 10.07 12.72
N SER A 62 -5.23 9.80 11.96
CA SER A 62 -6.05 10.80 11.29
C SER A 62 -7.08 11.41 12.24
N TRP A 63 -6.60 12.17 13.22
CA TRP A 63 -7.42 12.77 14.30
C TRP A 63 -8.66 13.53 13.80
N TRP A 64 -8.57 14.15 12.62
CA TRP A 64 -9.64 14.95 12.02
C TRP A 64 -10.84 14.11 11.59
N ILE A 65 -10.68 12.82 11.30
CA ILE A 65 -11.78 11.96 10.88
C ILE A 65 -12.81 11.86 12.02
N THR A 66 -12.35 11.56 13.23
CA THR A 66 -13.19 11.55 14.43
C THR A 66 -13.60 12.96 14.81
N GLY A 67 -12.65 13.92 14.81
CA GLY A 67 -12.90 15.30 15.23
C GLY A 67 -13.97 16.03 14.41
N LEU A 68 -14.04 15.78 13.10
CA LEU A 68 -15.05 16.33 12.19
C LEU A 68 -16.30 15.44 12.10
N GLY A 69 -16.31 14.27 12.74
CA GLY A 69 -17.43 13.32 12.70
C GLY A 69 -17.62 12.64 11.36
N VAL A 70 -16.56 12.49 10.55
CA VAL A 70 -16.61 11.82 9.23
C VAL A 70 -17.08 10.38 9.36
N ASP A 71 -16.64 9.66 10.39
CA ASP A 71 -17.07 8.27 10.66
C ASP A 71 -18.57 8.14 10.84
N ARG A 72 -19.22 9.16 11.41
CA ARG A 72 -20.66 9.21 11.57
C ARG A 72 -21.36 9.62 10.27
N SER A 73 -20.81 10.60 9.55
CA SER A 73 -21.43 11.12 8.33
C SER A 73 -21.48 10.08 7.21
N VAL A 74 -20.42 9.27 7.04
CA VAL A 74 -20.38 8.20 6.03
C VAL A 74 -21.38 7.08 6.28
N GLY A 75 -21.87 6.94 7.53
CA GLY A 75 -22.97 6.05 7.88
C GLY A 75 -24.34 6.55 7.40
N VAL A 76 -24.48 7.87 7.17
CA VAL A 76 -25.71 8.52 6.68
C VAL A 76 -25.67 8.64 5.15
N SER A 77 -24.58 9.15 4.60
CA SER A 77 -24.39 9.31 3.15
C SER A 77 -22.92 9.20 2.78
N ARG A 78 -22.64 8.59 1.63
CA ARG A 78 -21.30 8.50 1.05
C ARG A 78 -21.10 9.46 -0.13
N GLY A 79 -21.98 10.46 -0.26
CA GLY A 79 -21.90 11.45 -1.34
C GLY A 79 -22.24 10.91 -2.74
N ALA A 80 -23.00 9.80 -2.84
CA ALA A 80 -23.41 9.24 -4.12
C ALA A 80 -24.16 10.28 -4.97
N GLY A 81 -23.74 10.48 -6.21
CA GLY A 81 -24.32 11.46 -7.14
C GLY A 81 -23.82 12.89 -6.96
N VAL A 82 -23.01 13.18 -5.94
CA VAL A 82 -22.38 14.49 -5.75
C VAL A 82 -21.11 14.58 -6.59
N LYS A 83 -20.95 15.68 -7.32
CA LYS A 83 -19.72 16.01 -8.05
C LYS A 83 -18.98 17.12 -7.30
N VAL A 84 -17.68 16.93 -7.08
CA VAL A 84 -16.81 17.91 -6.43
C VAL A 84 -15.70 18.27 -7.41
N CYS A 85 -15.60 19.55 -7.76
CA CYS A 85 -14.51 20.07 -8.59
C CYS A 85 -13.37 20.56 -7.70
N VAL A 86 -12.17 20.01 -7.89
CA VAL A 86 -10.96 20.40 -7.15
C VAL A 86 -10.09 21.28 -8.03
N ILE A 87 -9.89 22.54 -7.63
CA ILE A 87 -9.02 23.50 -8.33
C ILE A 87 -7.66 23.49 -7.63
N ASP A 88 -6.71 22.73 -8.16
CA ASP A 88 -5.39 22.50 -7.54
C ASP A 88 -4.32 22.16 -8.60
N SER A 89 -3.18 21.58 -8.21
CA SER A 89 -2.03 21.25 -9.07
C SER A 89 -2.23 20.04 -9.99
N GLY A 90 -3.47 19.53 -10.11
CA GLY A 90 -3.84 18.29 -10.78
C GLY A 90 -3.90 17.09 -9.83
N VAL A 91 -4.40 15.96 -10.33
CA VAL A 91 -4.62 14.74 -9.53
C VAL A 91 -4.01 13.53 -10.22
N ASP A 92 -3.25 12.72 -9.47
CA ASP A 92 -2.86 11.38 -9.92
C ASP A 92 -3.97 10.38 -9.61
N ALA A 93 -4.79 10.06 -10.61
CA ALA A 93 -5.88 9.08 -10.47
C ALA A 93 -5.40 7.63 -10.27
N THR A 94 -4.10 7.36 -10.45
CA THR A 94 -3.52 6.02 -10.24
C THR A 94 -3.01 5.80 -8.82
N HIS A 95 -3.01 6.83 -7.98
CA HIS A 95 -2.63 6.73 -6.58
C HIS A 95 -3.50 5.70 -5.86
N GLN A 96 -2.90 4.85 -5.01
CA GLN A 96 -3.57 3.69 -4.40
C GLN A 96 -4.86 4.06 -3.64
N ASP A 97 -4.88 5.21 -2.96
CA ASP A 97 -6.04 5.70 -2.20
C ASP A 97 -7.18 6.21 -3.10
N LEU A 98 -6.90 6.45 -4.39
CA LEU A 98 -7.85 6.97 -5.39
C LEU A 98 -8.31 5.90 -6.39
N VAL A 99 -7.77 4.68 -6.31
CA VAL A 99 -8.21 3.56 -7.15
C VAL A 99 -9.69 3.28 -6.89
N GLY A 100 -10.49 3.30 -7.97
CA GLY A 100 -11.94 3.12 -7.90
C GLY A 100 -12.74 4.40 -7.64
N VAL A 101 -12.08 5.56 -7.47
CA VAL A 101 -12.74 6.86 -7.57
C VAL A 101 -13.04 7.15 -9.03
N ARG A 102 -14.27 7.64 -9.30
CA ARG A 102 -14.67 8.02 -10.66
C ARG A 102 -14.25 9.47 -10.92
N PHE A 103 -13.29 9.65 -11.82
CA PHE A 103 -12.93 10.96 -12.35
C PHE A 103 -13.66 11.19 -13.68
N GLU A 104 -14.35 12.33 -13.79
CA GLU A 104 -15.00 12.75 -15.05
C GLU A 104 -14.04 13.58 -15.94
N GLY A 105 -12.77 13.70 -15.55
CA GLY A 105 -11.78 14.58 -16.17
C GLY A 105 -11.86 16.01 -15.63
N GLY A 106 -11.09 16.90 -16.24
CA GLY A 106 -10.99 18.31 -15.86
C GLY A 106 -10.25 19.11 -16.92
N THR A 107 -9.81 20.31 -16.55
CA THR A 107 -9.03 21.20 -17.41
C THR A 107 -7.82 21.68 -16.65
N ASP A 108 -6.66 21.66 -17.31
CA ASP A 108 -5.50 22.42 -16.84
C ASP A 108 -5.49 23.83 -17.46
N VAL A 109 -5.72 24.85 -16.62
CA VAL A 109 -5.62 26.26 -17.00
C VAL A 109 -4.22 26.85 -16.77
N SER A 110 -3.33 26.10 -16.12
CA SER A 110 -1.97 26.55 -15.80
C SER A 110 -0.97 26.31 -16.94
N GLY A 111 -1.27 25.36 -17.84
CA GLY A 111 -0.41 24.97 -18.95
C GLY A 111 0.81 24.15 -18.55
N ARG A 112 0.84 23.63 -17.32
CA ARG A 112 2.00 22.93 -16.75
C ARG A 112 1.69 21.48 -16.32
N GLY A 113 0.42 21.12 -16.24
CA GLY A 113 -0.06 19.76 -15.98
C GLY A 113 -0.48 19.04 -17.26
N GLY A 114 -1.34 18.04 -17.11
CA GLY A 114 -2.00 17.39 -18.25
C GLY A 114 -3.32 18.09 -18.60
N PRO A 115 -3.72 18.16 -19.89
CA PRO A 115 -4.88 18.94 -20.33
C PRO A 115 -6.19 18.51 -19.64
N GLY A 116 -6.29 17.26 -19.20
CA GLY A 116 -7.44 16.72 -18.47
C GLY A 116 -7.40 16.89 -16.95
N GLY A 117 -6.41 17.60 -16.38
CA GLY A 117 -6.21 17.74 -14.92
C GLY A 117 -5.71 16.47 -14.21
N LEU A 118 -5.53 15.35 -14.93
CA LEU A 118 -5.15 14.03 -14.38
C LEU A 118 -3.64 13.72 -14.44
N LYS A 119 -2.81 14.75 -14.67
CA LYS A 119 -1.35 14.67 -14.53
C LYS A 119 -0.92 15.79 -13.61
N PRO A 120 -0.65 15.48 -12.33
CA PRO A 120 -0.34 16.51 -11.35
C PRO A 120 1.07 17.06 -11.54
N GLN A 121 1.27 18.29 -11.10
CA GLN A 121 2.59 18.90 -11.00
C GLN A 121 3.26 18.66 -9.65
N THR A 122 2.45 18.52 -8.60
CA THR A 122 2.90 18.29 -7.23
C THR A 122 1.97 17.27 -6.57
N ALA A 123 2.36 16.73 -5.41
CA ALA A 123 1.49 15.83 -4.65
C ALA A 123 0.27 16.52 -4.00
N HIS A 124 0.19 17.85 -4.03
CA HIS A 124 -0.82 18.63 -3.30
C HIS A 124 -2.25 18.28 -3.75
N GLY A 125 -2.56 18.41 -5.04
CA GLY A 125 -3.91 18.13 -5.55
C GLY A 125 -4.33 16.67 -5.40
N THR A 126 -3.41 15.72 -5.54
CA THR A 126 -3.65 14.30 -5.23
C THR A 126 -4.03 14.10 -3.76
N GLY A 127 -3.34 14.77 -2.83
CA GLY A 127 -3.67 14.73 -1.40
C GLY A 127 -5.05 15.34 -1.11
N MET A 128 -5.38 16.47 -1.73
CA MET A 128 -6.72 17.08 -1.58
C MET A 128 -7.83 16.18 -2.12
N ALA A 129 -7.61 15.54 -3.27
CA ALA A 129 -8.54 14.54 -3.81
C ALA A 129 -8.70 13.34 -2.87
N ALA A 130 -7.61 12.88 -2.23
CA ALA A 130 -7.64 11.79 -1.26
C ALA A 130 -8.45 12.14 0.00
N PHE A 131 -8.39 13.39 0.48
CA PHE A 131 -9.24 13.82 1.60
C PHE A 131 -10.74 13.83 1.25
N ILE A 132 -11.09 14.10 -0.01
CA ILE A 132 -12.48 14.22 -0.44
C ILE A 132 -13.09 12.85 -0.76
N ALA A 133 -12.36 12.00 -1.50
CA ALA A 133 -12.91 10.79 -2.11
C ALA A 133 -12.04 9.54 -1.90
N GLY A 134 -11.00 9.62 -1.06
CA GLY A 134 -10.09 8.52 -0.79
C GLY A 134 -10.82 7.27 -0.29
N ARG A 135 -10.37 6.09 -0.73
CA ARG A 135 -11.02 4.80 -0.46
C ARG A 135 -10.30 3.94 0.58
N GLY A 136 -9.21 4.43 1.18
CA GLY A 136 -8.65 3.87 2.41
C GLY A 136 -7.15 3.82 2.48
#